data_AF-A0A815MYF7-F1
#
_entry.id   AF-A0A815MYF7-F1
#
_cell.length_a   1.000
_cell.length_b   1.000
_cell.length_c   1.000
_cell.angle_alpha   90.00
_cell.angle_beta   90.00
_cell.angle_gamma   90.00
#
_symmetry.space_group_name_H-M   'P 1'
#
loop_
_entity.id
_entity.type
_entity.pdbx_description
1 polymer ?
#
loop_
_entity_poly.entity_id
_entity_poly.type
_entity_poly.pdbx_seq_one_letter_code
_entity_poly.pdbx_strand_id
1 'polypeptide(L)'
;NKNSVLYTEDDLQNIEQLNSSVDEIDSSSSITTSTTTTWDMKIEVRCCTTLQAARSLVAEVGEERVGVLNFASAKNPGGGFINGAQAQEESIARSSSLYLALTQAQFLHGFYNYNRNGEKGFYSHRMIYSPRVTIFKDDNGELLSSPYHVGMLTVPAPNAGAIKDSKATQNTVMERVKRLLYVFKANKHDHLVLGAFGCGVFQNNPLDVAIIFREHLESEEYRNYFKRIIFAVLNAEMCQIFEQVFAAPDLTTIQRQVTTTSPNDRDNKHNSFNNRNKQNKKKR
;
A
#
# COMPACT_ATOMS: atom_id res chain seq x y z
N ASN A 1 16.84 14.61 -8.23
CA ASN A 1 16.58 13.16 -8.35
C ASN A 1 16.60 12.76 -9.82
N LYS A 2 17.78 12.72 -10.47
CA LYS A 2 17.90 12.46 -11.93
C LYS A 2 17.76 10.97 -12.29
N ASN A 3 17.71 10.10 -11.29
CA ASN A 3 17.73 8.64 -11.46
C ASN A 3 16.34 8.01 -11.22
N SER A 4 15.28 8.82 -11.19
CA SER A 4 13.91 8.27 -11.13
C SER A 4 13.60 7.55 -12.45
N VAL A 5 12.92 6.42 -12.35
CA VAL A 5 12.61 5.52 -13.47
C VAL A 5 11.11 5.37 -13.60
N LEU A 6 10.62 5.36 -14.84
CA LEU A 6 9.27 4.94 -15.16
C LEU A 6 9.33 3.46 -15.53
N TYR A 7 8.62 2.62 -14.78
CA TYR A 7 8.35 1.25 -15.18
C TYR A 7 7.06 1.24 -15.99
N THR A 8 7.16 0.91 -17.28
CA THR A 8 6.03 0.63 -18.15
C THR A 8 5.51 -0.79 -17.94
N GLU A 9 4.39 -1.16 -18.56
CA GLU A 9 3.87 -2.53 -18.48
C GLU A 9 4.87 -3.56 -19.00
N ASP A 10 5.54 -3.24 -20.11
CA ASP A 10 6.55 -4.12 -20.72
C ASP A 10 7.75 -4.28 -19.79
N ASP A 11 8.19 -3.20 -19.13
CA ASP A 11 9.28 -3.26 -18.14
C ASP A 11 8.92 -4.17 -16.96
N LEU A 12 7.68 -4.08 -16.48
CA LEU A 12 7.20 -4.88 -15.36
C LEU A 12 7.11 -6.37 -15.71
N GLN A 13 6.63 -6.69 -16.92
CA GLN A 13 6.60 -8.06 -17.43
C GLN A 13 8.03 -8.64 -17.55
N ASN A 14 8.97 -7.85 -18.05
CA ASN A 14 10.37 -8.29 -18.19
C ASN A 14 11.03 -8.55 -16.82
N ILE A 15 10.79 -7.70 -15.83
CA ILE A 15 11.36 -7.85 -14.48
C ILE A 15 10.77 -9.07 -13.77
N GLU A 16 9.48 -9.31 -13.94
CA GLU A 16 8.79 -10.49 -13.39
C GLU A 16 9.38 -11.79 -13.96
N GLN A 17 9.65 -11.85 -15.27
CA GLN A 17 10.30 -12.99 -15.91
C GLN A 17 11.74 -13.20 -15.42
N LEU A 18 12.54 -12.12 -15.34
CA LEU A 18 13.93 -12.20 -14.90
C LEU A 18 14.06 -12.67 -13.45
N ASN A 19 13.22 -12.18 -12.54
CA ASN A 19 13.24 -12.60 -11.14
C ASN A 19 12.82 -14.06 -10.98
N SER A 20 11.80 -14.50 -11.73
CA SER A 20 11.37 -15.91 -11.70
C SER A 20 12.48 -16.87 -12.12
N SER A 21 13.25 -16.51 -13.16
CA SER A 21 14.40 -17.32 -13.61
C SER A 21 15.57 -17.34 -12.61
N VAL A 22 15.79 -16.27 -11.86
CA VAL A 22 16.83 -16.24 -10.81
C VAL A 22 16.44 -17.13 -9.64
N ASP A 23 15.17 -17.10 -9.22
CA ASP A 23 14.66 -17.93 -8.12
C ASP A 23 14.68 -19.44 -8.50
N GLU A 24 14.45 -19.80 -9.78
CA GLU A 24 14.62 -21.18 -10.29
C GLU A 24 16.08 -21.68 -10.24
N ILE A 25 17.06 -20.80 -10.49
CA ILE A 25 18.48 -21.17 -10.42
C ILE A 25 18.89 -21.41 -8.98
N ASP A 26 18.48 -20.56 -8.04
CA ASP A 26 18.85 -20.66 -6.62
C ASP A 26 18.23 -21.89 -5.92
N SER A 27 16.99 -22.23 -6.29
CA SER A 27 16.27 -23.42 -5.78
C SER A 27 16.86 -24.75 -6.26
N SER A 28 17.56 -24.77 -7.39
CA SER A 28 18.24 -25.98 -7.90
C SER A 28 19.50 -26.38 -7.11
N SER A 29 19.99 -25.51 -6.21
CA SER A 29 21.23 -25.71 -5.43
C SER A 29 21.03 -26.32 -4.03
N SER A 30 19.81 -26.52 -3.55
CA SER A 30 19.56 -26.82 -2.13
C SER A 30 18.64 -28.02 -1.90
N ILE A 31 19.22 -29.20 -1.62
CA ILE A 31 18.52 -30.33 -1.00
C ILE A 31 18.88 -30.35 0.48
N THR A 32 17.96 -29.98 1.39
CA THR A 32 17.93 -30.57 2.76
C THR A 32 16.57 -30.42 3.46
N THR A 33 16.31 -31.43 4.27
CA THR A 33 15.19 -31.84 5.13
C THR A 33 14.27 -30.79 5.78
N SER A 34 12.99 -31.20 5.82
CA SER A 34 11.88 -30.70 6.66
C SER A 34 12.27 -30.49 8.13
N THR A 35 12.42 -29.23 8.50
CA THR A 35 12.27 -28.72 9.87
C THR A 35 11.38 -27.49 9.77
N THR A 36 10.39 -27.37 10.66
CA THR A 36 9.43 -26.25 10.74
C THR A 36 10.07 -24.89 10.47
N THR A 37 9.87 -24.38 9.27
CA THR A 37 10.51 -23.16 8.76
C THR A 37 9.86 -21.94 9.42
N THR A 38 10.49 -21.39 10.44
CA THR A 38 10.15 -20.03 10.91
C THR A 38 10.74 -19.03 9.93
N TRP A 39 9.89 -18.26 9.25
CA TRP A 39 10.31 -17.19 8.34
C TRP A 39 11.04 -16.07 9.11
N ASP A 40 12.08 -15.48 8.53
CA ASP A 40 12.83 -14.35 9.13
C ASP A 40 12.13 -13.00 8.92
N MET A 41 11.16 -12.94 8.01
CA MET A 41 10.39 -11.72 7.71
C MET A 41 9.53 -11.30 8.91
N LYS A 42 9.77 -10.09 9.42
CA LYS A 42 8.95 -9.45 10.45
C LYS A 42 7.93 -8.48 9.85
N ILE A 43 6.65 -8.79 9.98
CA ILE A 43 5.56 -7.88 9.60
C ILE A 43 5.00 -7.18 10.84
N GLU A 44 4.86 -5.86 10.76
CA GLU A 44 4.28 -5.02 11.81
C GLU A 44 3.17 -4.15 11.21
N VAL A 45 2.05 -4.01 11.93
CA VAL A 45 1.04 -3.00 11.63
C VAL A 45 1.16 -1.90 12.67
N ARG A 46 1.18 -0.64 12.23
CA ARG A 46 1.33 0.52 13.12
C ARG A 46 0.32 1.59 12.75
N CYS A 47 -0.44 2.07 13.74
CA CYS A 47 -1.38 3.17 13.56
C CYS A 47 -0.66 4.52 13.55
N CYS A 48 0.07 4.80 12.47
CA CYS A 48 0.92 5.98 12.31
C CYS A 48 0.97 6.42 10.84
N THR A 49 1.60 7.56 10.58
CA THR A 49 1.81 8.03 9.20
C THR A 49 2.92 7.23 8.50
N THR A 50 2.89 7.24 7.17
CA THR A 50 3.98 6.66 6.36
C THR A 50 5.34 7.31 6.68
N LEU A 51 5.38 8.62 6.96
CA LEU A 51 6.62 9.33 7.26
C LEU A 51 7.17 8.97 8.66
N GLN A 52 6.31 8.84 9.66
CA GLN A 52 6.71 8.34 11.00
C GLN A 52 7.31 6.95 10.93
N ALA A 53 6.63 6.02 10.24
CA ALA A 53 7.11 4.66 10.04
C ALA A 53 8.47 4.65 9.32
N ALA A 54 8.58 5.37 8.20
CA ALA A 54 9.81 5.47 7.43
C ALA A 54 10.97 6.03 8.25
N ARG A 55 10.75 7.11 9.01
CA ARG A 55 11.78 7.72 9.87
C ARG A 55 12.29 6.74 10.91
N SER A 56 11.38 6.02 11.59
CA SER A 56 11.78 5.02 12.59
C SER A 56 12.56 3.86 11.96
N LEU A 57 12.10 3.37 10.81
CA LEU A 57 12.72 2.24 10.13
C LEU A 57 14.12 2.58 9.62
N VAL A 58 14.29 3.76 9.00
CA VAL A 58 15.59 4.27 8.54
C VAL A 58 16.58 4.38 9.70
N ALA A 59 16.15 4.86 10.87
CA ALA A 59 17.01 4.98 12.04
C ALA A 59 17.52 3.61 12.55
N GLU A 60 16.75 2.54 12.31
CA GLU A 60 17.10 1.19 12.75
C GLU A 60 17.96 0.42 11.73
N VAL A 61 17.74 0.62 10.42
CA VAL A 61 18.29 -0.28 9.38
C VAL A 61 19.11 0.41 8.29
N GLY A 62 19.12 1.75 8.27
CA GLY A 62 19.79 2.57 7.27
C GLY A 62 18.91 2.98 6.08
N GLU A 63 19.26 4.10 5.44
CA GLU A 63 18.47 4.75 4.38
C GLU A 63 18.33 3.91 3.10
N GLU A 64 19.42 3.27 2.66
CA GLU A 64 19.52 2.64 1.33
C GLU A 64 18.63 1.40 1.17
N ARG A 65 18.17 0.84 2.29
CA ARG A 65 17.42 -0.42 2.37
C ARG A 65 15.92 -0.22 2.45
N VAL A 66 15.48 1.01 2.73
CA VAL A 66 14.08 1.34 3.02
C VAL A 66 13.36 1.78 1.75
N GLY A 67 12.39 0.96 1.34
CA GLY A 67 11.42 1.26 0.30
C GLY A 67 10.10 1.74 0.88
N VAL A 68 9.52 2.80 0.32
CA VAL A 68 8.26 3.40 0.77
C VAL A 68 7.26 3.45 -0.38
N LEU A 69 6.04 2.98 -0.15
CA LEU A 69 4.95 3.06 -1.12
C LEU A 69 4.23 4.42 -1.01
N ASN A 70 4.19 5.17 -2.11
CA ASN A 70 3.36 6.36 -2.27
C ASN A 70 2.01 5.98 -2.92
N PHE A 71 0.91 6.26 -2.23
CA PHE A 71 -0.47 5.95 -2.65
C PHE A 71 -0.95 7.00 -3.65
N ALA A 72 -0.46 6.87 -4.88
CA ALA A 72 -0.44 7.97 -5.83
C ALA A 72 -1.79 8.23 -6.48
N SER A 73 -2.01 9.50 -6.81
CA SER A 73 -2.92 9.92 -7.85
C SER A 73 -2.37 9.45 -9.20
N ALA A 74 -3.25 8.80 -9.98
CA ALA A 74 -2.91 8.42 -11.34
C ALA A 74 -2.76 9.63 -12.28
N LYS A 75 -3.32 10.80 -11.92
CA LYS A 75 -3.57 11.90 -12.88
C LYS A 75 -2.77 13.16 -12.59
N ASN A 76 -2.43 13.40 -11.32
CA ASN A 76 -1.82 14.63 -10.86
C ASN A 76 -0.62 14.32 -9.95
N PRO A 77 0.59 14.81 -10.25
CA PRO A 77 1.77 14.56 -9.41
C PRO A 77 1.59 15.18 -8.02
N GLY A 78 1.77 14.38 -6.96
CA GLY A 78 1.56 14.85 -5.59
C GLY A 78 0.10 15.04 -5.21
N GLY A 79 -0.84 14.52 -6.01
CA GLY A 79 -2.27 14.61 -5.74
C GLY A 79 -2.77 16.05 -5.78
N GLY A 80 -3.57 16.42 -4.78
CA GLY A 80 -4.16 17.76 -4.64
C GLY A 80 -3.41 18.68 -3.69
N PHE A 81 -2.14 18.42 -3.36
CA PHE A 81 -1.47 19.09 -2.22
C PHE A 81 -1.37 20.61 -2.35
N ILE A 82 -1.25 21.12 -3.58
CA ILE A 82 -1.22 22.56 -3.88
C ILE A 82 -2.55 23.23 -3.48
N ASN A 83 -3.66 22.49 -3.57
CA ASN A 83 -5.00 22.97 -3.25
C ASN A 83 -5.41 22.64 -1.80
N GLY A 84 -4.46 22.22 -0.95
CA GLY A 84 -4.70 21.95 0.47
C GLY A 84 -5.32 20.59 0.78
N ALA A 85 -5.37 19.66 -0.19
CA ALA A 85 -5.88 18.31 0.05
C ALA A 85 -5.04 17.55 1.10
N GLN A 86 -5.71 16.66 1.83
CA GLN A 86 -5.12 15.89 2.93
C GLN A 86 -5.28 14.39 2.64
N ALA A 87 -4.21 13.79 2.13
CA ALA A 87 -4.04 12.35 2.06
C ALA A 87 -2.54 12.01 2.17
N GLN A 88 -2.21 10.73 2.04
CA GLN A 88 -0.85 10.23 2.19
C GLN A 88 0.10 10.82 1.15
N GLU A 89 -0.27 10.82 -0.14
CA GLU A 89 0.55 11.41 -1.21
C GLU A 89 0.79 12.90 -0.97
N GLU A 90 -0.24 13.66 -0.58
CA GLU A 90 -0.10 15.09 -0.33
C GLU A 90 0.83 15.40 0.85
N SER A 91 0.79 14.58 1.91
CA SER A 91 1.73 14.71 3.04
C SER A 91 3.17 14.48 2.57
N ILE A 92 3.41 13.40 1.82
CA ILE A 92 4.72 13.09 1.25
C ILE A 92 5.18 14.22 0.31
N ALA A 93 4.31 14.74 -0.55
CA ALA A 93 4.64 15.81 -1.50
C ALA A 93 5.05 17.11 -0.79
N ARG A 94 4.42 17.45 0.34
CA ARG A 94 4.77 18.65 1.14
C ARG A 94 6.06 18.50 1.94
N SER A 95 6.35 17.27 2.36
CA SER A 95 7.44 16.99 3.31
C SER A 95 8.70 16.44 2.66
N SER A 96 8.73 16.30 1.33
CA SER A 96 9.82 15.66 0.62
C SER A 96 10.16 16.25 -0.74
N SER A 97 11.27 15.77 -1.31
CA SER A 97 11.68 16.07 -2.67
C SER A 97 10.91 15.28 -3.74
N LEU A 98 9.89 14.48 -3.38
CA LEU A 98 9.19 13.60 -4.32
C LEU A 98 8.51 14.40 -5.43
N TYR A 99 7.86 15.52 -5.12
CA TYR A 99 7.15 16.33 -6.12
C TYR A 99 8.06 16.81 -7.26
N LEU A 100 9.32 17.14 -6.95
CA LEU A 100 10.32 17.50 -7.95
C LEU A 100 10.69 16.33 -8.87
N ALA A 101 10.62 15.09 -8.38
CA ALA A 101 10.80 13.90 -9.21
C ALA A 101 9.59 13.72 -10.12
N LEU A 102 8.38 13.73 -9.57
CA LEU A 102 7.14 13.44 -10.29
C LEU A 102 6.78 14.44 -11.40
N THR A 103 7.29 15.67 -11.31
CA THR A 103 7.05 16.75 -12.29
C THR A 103 8.00 16.75 -13.49
N GLN A 104 8.90 15.76 -13.59
CA GLN A 104 9.75 15.60 -14.77
C GLN A 104 8.91 15.27 -16.01
N ALA A 105 9.28 15.83 -17.16
CA ALA A 105 8.52 15.74 -18.41
C ALA A 105 8.18 14.30 -18.81
N GLN A 106 9.12 13.37 -18.64
CA GLN A 106 8.92 11.95 -18.94
C GLN A 106 7.80 11.30 -18.11
N PHE A 107 7.57 11.72 -16.88
CA PHE A 107 6.52 11.17 -16.02
C PHE A 107 5.19 11.88 -16.25
N LEU A 108 5.22 13.20 -16.46
CA LEU A 108 4.04 13.96 -16.91
C LEU A 108 3.44 13.32 -18.17
N HIS A 109 4.27 12.89 -19.11
CA HIS A 109 3.80 12.24 -20.33
C HIS A 109 3.53 10.73 -20.14
N GLY A 110 4.55 9.98 -19.70
CA GLY A 110 4.54 8.52 -19.68
C GLY A 110 3.72 7.89 -18.56
N PHE A 111 3.35 8.64 -17.51
CA PHE A 111 2.54 8.16 -16.40
C PHE A 111 1.23 8.96 -16.29
N TYR A 112 1.30 10.28 -16.09
CA TYR A 112 0.11 11.07 -15.74
C TYR A 112 -0.81 11.31 -16.95
N ASN A 113 -0.28 11.75 -18.09
CA ASN A 113 -1.07 11.89 -19.32
C ASN A 113 -1.57 10.52 -19.80
N TYR A 114 -0.73 9.49 -19.72
CA TYR A 114 -1.12 8.11 -20.06
C TYR A 114 -2.36 7.67 -19.27
N ASN A 115 -2.34 7.79 -17.94
CA ASN A 115 -3.48 7.43 -17.09
C ASN A 115 -4.69 8.38 -17.25
N ARG A 116 -4.48 9.64 -17.64
CA ARG A 116 -5.60 10.56 -17.95
C ARG A 116 -6.35 10.15 -19.21
N ASN A 117 -5.66 9.58 -20.20
CA ASN A 117 -6.22 9.15 -21.48
C ASN A 117 -6.59 7.65 -21.52
N GLY A 118 -6.22 6.89 -20.48
CA GLY A 118 -6.46 5.46 -20.38
C GLY A 118 -7.81 5.09 -19.75
N GLU A 119 -7.89 3.84 -19.30
CA GLU A 119 -9.09 3.28 -18.69
C GLU A 119 -9.48 4.00 -17.40
N LYS A 120 -10.76 4.38 -17.29
CA LYS A 120 -11.27 5.13 -16.15
C LYS A 120 -11.35 4.22 -14.93
N GLY A 121 -10.77 4.69 -13.83
CA GLY A 121 -10.86 4.03 -12.53
C GLY A 121 -9.78 2.97 -12.34
N PHE A 122 -9.61 2.04 -13.28
CA PHE A 122 -8.59 1.00 -13.18
C PHE A 122 -7.17 1.57 -13.18
N TYR A 123 -6.93 2.55 -14.06
CA TYR A 123 -5.58 3.08 -14.37
C TYR A 123 -4.63 1.98 -14.85
N SER A 124 -3.43 2.37 -15.29
CA SER A 124 -2.38 1.43 -15.67
C SER A 124 -1.61 0.90 -14.45
N HIS A 125 -0.83 -0.17 -14.64
CA HIS A 125 0.16 -0.64 -13.67
C HIS A 125 1.50 0.06 -13.80
N ARG A 126 1.65 1.05 -14.68
CA ARG A 126 2.86 1.88 -14.75
C ARG A 126 3.20 2.43 -13.37
N MET A 127 4.49 2.45 -13.03
CA MET A 127 4.98 2.89 -11.71
C MET A 127 6.15 3.87 -11.88
N ILE A 128 6.27 4.84 -10.98
CA ILE A 128 7.46 5.71 -10.94
C ILE A 128 8.26 5.34 -9.71
N TYR A 129 9.48 4.85 -9.91
CA TYR A 129 10.43 4.63 -8.82
C TYR A 129 11.37 5.82 -8.70
N SER A 130 11.54 6.31 -7.48
CA SER A 130 12.44 7.41 -7.13
C SER A 130 13.44 6.92 -6.08
N PRO A 131 14.72 6.67 -6.44
CA PRO A 131 15.63 5.88 -5.61
C PRO A 131 16.09 6.59 -4.33
N ARG A 132 16.12 7.93 -4.33
CA ARG A 132 16.60 8.72 -3.20
C ARG A 132 15.76 9.97 -2.98
N VAL A 133 14.56 9.78 -2.43
CA VAL A 133 13.69 10.87 -2.02
C VAL A 133 14.17 11.42 -0.67
N THR A 134 14.36 12.74 -0.58
CA THR A 134 14.76 13.39 0.68
C THR A 134 13.51 13.81 1.43
N ILE A 135 13.33 13.32 2.66
CA ILE A 135 12.31 13.80 3.59
C ILE A 135 12.94 14.87 4.47
N PHE A 136 12.35 16.06 4.47
CA PHE A 136 12.89 17.24 5.17
C PHE A 136 11.88 17.91 6.12
N LYS A 137 10.63 17.44 6.17
CA LYS A 137 9.65 17.84 7.19
C LYS A 137 8.99 16.65 7.87
N ASP A 138 8.51 16.86 9.09
CA ASP A 138 7.63 15.91 9.77
C ASP A 138 6.14 16.12 9.41
N ASP A 139 5.25 15.39 10.09
CA ASP A 139 3.80 15.47 9.87
C ASP A 139 3.17 16.78 10.37
N ASN A 140 3.83 17.49 11.29
CA ASN A 140 3.42 18.82 11.73
C ASN A 140 3.86 19.91 10.73
N GLY A 141 4.65 19.54 9.72
CA GLY A 141 5.21 20.44 8.73
C GLY A 141 6.47 21.17 9.19
N GLU A 142 7.04 20.77 10.33
CA GLU A 142 8.28 21.35 10.86
C GLU A 142 9.49 20.75 10.14
N LEU A 143 10.53 21.56 9.93
CA LEU A 143 11.77 21.09 9.31
C LEU A 143 12.49 20.11 10.24
N LEU A 144 12.94 18.99 9.66
CA LEU A 144 13.74 18.00 10.38
C LEU A 144 15.15 18.53 10.59
N SER A 145 15.69 18.37 11.81
CA SER A 145 17.09 18.66 12.11
C SER A 145 18.07 17.78 11.32
N SER A 146 17.65 16.55 11.04
CA SER A 146 18.35 15.62 10.15
C SER A 146 17.35 15.10 9.11
N PRO A 147 17.35 15.68 7.90
CA PRO A 147 16.68 15.06 6.76
C PRO A 147 17.20 13.64 6.54
N TYR A 148 16.34 12.78 6.00
CA TYR A 148 16.69 11.40 5.71
C TYR A 148 16.22 11.00 4.31
N HIS A 149 16.78 9.92 3.79
CA HIS A 149 16.46 9.43 2.46
C HIS A 149 15.80 8.06 2.45
N VAL A 150 14.93 7.85 1.46
CA VAL A 150 14.28 6.56 1.19
C VAL A 150 14.14 6.33 -0.32
N GLY A 151 14.09 5.07 -0.73
CA GLY A 151 13.55 4.70 -2.03
C GLY A 151 12.03 4.81 -2.00
N MET A 152 11.42 5.38 -3.03
CA MET A 152 9.97 5.60 -3.05
C MET A 152 9.36 5.13 -4.36
N LEU A 153 8.29 4.33 -4.25
CA LEU A 153 7.55 3.81 -5.39
C LEU A 153 6.17 4.46 -5.45
N THR A 154 5.90 5.19 -6.53
CA THR A 154 4.63 5.88 -6.80
C THR A 154 3.75 4.98 -7.64
N VAL A 155 2.65 4.51 -7.03
CA VAL A 155 1.73 3.56 -7.65
C VAL A 155 0.30 4.04 -7.43
N PRO A 156 -0.55 4.12 -8.47
CA PRO A 156 -1.95 4.44 -8.28
C PRO A 156 -2.75 3.17 -7.98
N ALA A 157 -3.51 3.13 -6.88
CA ALA A 157 -4.51 2.06 -6.69
C ALA A 157 -5.68 2.23 -7.67
N PRO A 158 -6.41 1.16 -8.05
CA PRO A 158 -7.64 1.34 -8.81
C PRO A 158 -8.65 2.12 -7.96
N ASN A 159 -9.43 2.98 -8.59
CA ASN A 159 -10.48 3.75 -7.91
C ASN A 159 -11.77 2.92 -7.88
N ALA A 160 -11.93 2.10 -6.84
CA ALA A 160 -13.11 1.27 -6.60
C ALA A 160 -14.40 2.11 -6.56
N GLY A 161 -14.35 3.35 -6.06
CA GLY A 161 -15.50 4.26 -6.07
C GLY A 161 -15.98 4.66 -7.48
N ALA A 162 -15.14 4.49 -8.51
CA ALA A 162 -15.47 4.76 -9.90
C ALA A 162 -15.71 3.48 -10.73
N ILE A 163 -15.37 2.30 -10.21
CA ILE A 163 -15.49 1.01 -10.89
C ILE A 163 -16.71 0.26 -10.33
N LYS A 164 -17.54 -0.32 -11.20
CA LYS A 164 -18.72 -1.08 -10.77
C LYS A 164 -18.42 -2.53 -10.43
N ASP A 165 -17.39 -3.10 -11.04
CA ASP A 165 -17.00 -4.50 -10.86
C ASP A 165 -15.99 -4.64 -9.72
N SER A 166 -16.47 -5.10 -8.57
CA SER A 166 -15.63 -5.31 -7.38
C SER A 166 -14.59 -6.41 -7.60
N LYS A 167 -14.91 -7.46 -8.36
CA LYS A 167 -13.99 -8.58 -8.59
C LYS A 167 -12.85 -8.17 -9.51
N ALA A 168 -13.16 -7.46 -10.60
CA ALA A 168 -12.14 -6.89 -11.47
C ALA A 168 -11.26 -5.87 -10.73
N THR A 169 -11.85 -5.07 -9.83
CA THR A 169 -11.10 -4.14 -8.98
C THR A 169 -10.12 -4.89 -8.06
N GLN A 170 -10.59 -5.92 -7.35
CA GLN A 170 -9.74 -6.76 -6.50
C GLN A 170 -8.61 -7.44 -7.29
N ASN A 171 -8.91 -8.01 -8.46
CA ASN A 171 -7.89 -8.60 -9.33
C ASN A 171 -6.84 -7.56 -9.77
N THR A 172 -7.28 -6.33 -10.05
CA THR A 172 -6.37 -5.23 -10.38
C THR A 172 -5.46 -4.85 -9.21
N VAL A 173 -6.00 -4.81 -7.97
CA VAL A 173 -5.19 -4.62 -6.75
C VAL A 173 -4.19 -5.76 -6.60
N MET A 174 -4.64 -7.00 -6.74
CA MET A 174 -3.82 -8.21 -6.65
C MET A 174 -2.60 -8.13 -7.57
N GLU A 175 -2.83 -7.88 -8.86
CA GLU A 175 -1.73 -7.79 -9.84
C GLU A 175 -0.80 -6.60 -9.57
N ARG A 176 -1.36 -5.46 -9.14
CA ARG A 176 -0.57 -4.25 -8.88
C ARG A 176 0.28 -4.38 -7.62
N VAL A 177 -0.20 -5.10 -6.60
CA VAL A 177 0.57 -5.45 -5.41
C VAL A 177 1.70 -6.41 -5.76
N LYS A 178 1.46 -7.40 -6.62
CA LYS A 178 2.53 -8.27 -7.14
C LYS A 178 3.66 -7.45 -7.78
N ARG A 179 3.29 -6.60 -8.74
CA ARG A 179 4.23 -5.76 -9.50
C ARG A 179 5.01 -4.77 -8.62
N LEU A 180 4.37 -4.17 -7.62
CA LEU A 180 5.08 -3.22 -6.76
C LEU A 180 6.11 -3.92 -5.85
N LEU A 181 5.83 -5.13 -5.39
CA LEU A 181 6.78 -5.93 -4.60
C LEU A 181 7.99 -6.35 -5.47
N TYR A 182 7.76 -6.76 -6.71
CA TYR A 182 8.84 -6.99 -7.68
C TYR A 182 9.73 -5.77 -7.86
N VAL A 183 9.15 -4.57 -8.01
CA VAL A 183 9.95 -3.35 -8.19
C VAL A 183 10.78 -3.06 -6.94
N PHE A 184 10.26 -3.28 -5.73
CA PHE A 184 11.06 -3.15 -4.51
C PHE A 184 12.20 -4.17 -4.43
N LYS A 185 11.94 -5.46 -4.75
CA LYS A 185 12.96 -6.52 -4.81
C LYS A 185 14.05 -6.17 -5.84
N ALA A 186 13.66 -5.82 -7.06
CA ALA A 186 14.58 -5.43 -8.14
C ALA A 186 15.45 -4.22 -7.79
N ASN A 187 14.93 -3.30 -6.97
CA ASN A 187 15.66 -2.13 -6.48
C ASN A 187 16.35 -2.34 -5.13
N LYS A 188 16.47 -3.59 -4.67
CA LYS A 188 17.25 -4.02 -3.50
C LYS A 188 16.75 -3.49 -2.16
N HIS A 189 15.46 -3.16 -2.06
CA HIS A 189 14.83 -2.81 -0.78
C HIS A 189 14.40 -4.09 -0.07
N ASP A 190 14.99 -4.37 1.10
CA ASP A 190 14.61 -5.50 1.96
C ASP A 190 13.79 -5.05 3.20
N HIS A 191 13.55 -3.74 3.35
CA HIS A 191 12.73 -3.13 4.39
C HIS A 191 11.66 -2.23 3.77
N LEU A 192 10.38 -2.49 4.03
CA LEU A 192 9.28 -1.77 3.38
C LEU A 192 8.38 -1.02 4.35
N VAL A 193 7.93 0.17 3.92
CA VAL A 193 6.78 0.87 4.50
C VAL A 193 5.62 0.84 3.50
N LEU A 194 4.59 0.09 3.84
CA LEU A 194 3.36 -0.09 3.10
C LEU A 194 2.18 0.50 3.89
N GLY A 195 0.94 0.16 3.52
CA GLY A 195 -0.25 0.56 4.28
C GLY A 195 -1.53 0.30 3.50
N ALA A 196 -2.60 1.03 3.86
CA ALA A 196 -3.94 0.88 3.32
C ALA A 196 -4.08 1.42 1.87
N PHE A 197 -3.40 0.77 0.93
CA PHE A 197 -3.29 1.14 -0.47
C PHE A 197 -4.68 1.31 -1.12
N GLY A 198 -5.01 2.55 -1.51
CA GLY A 198 -6.28 2.87 -2.17
C GLY A 198 -7.54 2.79 -1.29
N CYS A 199 -7.41 2.61 0.02
CA CYS A 199 -8.58 2.40 0.91
C CYS A 199 -9.28 3.70 1.33
N GLY A 200 -8.66 4.86 1.09
CA GLY A 200 -9.26 6.18 1.35
C GLY A 200 -10.17 6.64 0.22
N VAL A 201 -9.79 7.72 -0.47
CA VAL A 201 -10.56 8.34 -1.57
C VAL A 201 -10.93 7.34 -2.68
N PHE A 202 -10.09 6.34 -2.91
CA PHE A 202 -10.31 5.31 -3.93
C PHE A 202 -11.19 4.14 -3.48
N GLN A 203 -11.62 4.12 -2.21
CA GLN A 203 -12.64 3.22 -1.66
C GLN A 203 -12.37 1.72 -1.85
N ASN A 204 -11.11 1.29 -1.97
CA ASN A 204 -10.79 -0.14 -1.90
C ASN A 204 -11.11 -0.66 -0.50
N ASN A 205 -11.58 -1.89 -0.41
CA ASN A 205 -11.88 -2.50 0.88
C ASN A 205 -10.57 -2.79 1.64
N PRO A 206 -10.35 -2.24 2.85
CA PRO A 206 -9.12 -2.44 3.61
C PRO A 206 -8.84 -3.91 3.94
N LEU A 207 -9.88 -4.72 4.15
CA LEU A 207 -9.73 -6.14 4.41
C LEU A 207 -9.15 -6.87 3.20
N ASP A 208 -9.72 -6.63 2.01
CA ASP A 208 -9.27 -7.26 0.77
C ASP A 208 -7.83 -6.84 0.47
N VAL A 209 -7.50 -5.56 0.63
CA VAL A 209 -6.14 -5.05 0.41
C VAL A 209 -5.13 -5.69 1.38
N ALA A 210 -5.48 -5.81 2.66
CA ALA A 210 -4.61 -6.47 3.65
C ALA A 210 -4.40 -7.96 3.34
N ILE A 211 -5.46 -8.68 2.96
CA ILE A 211 -5.38 -10.09 2.55
C ILE A 211 -4.48 -10.24 1.32
N ILE A 212 -4.68 -9.42 0.29
CA ILE A 212 -3.87 -9.45 -0.93
C ILE A 212 -2.38 -9.22 -0.62
N PHE A 213 -2.06 -8.24 0.23
CA PHE A 213 -0.67 -8.03 0.65
C PHE A 213 -0.12 -9.25 1.37
N ARG A 214 -0.88 -9.83 2.30
CA ARG A 214 -0.47 -11.03 3.05
C ARG A 214 -0.21 -12.21 2.12
N GLU A 215 -1.12 -12.49 1.18
CA GLU A 215 -0.99 -13.56 0.18
C GLU A 215 0.32 -13.45 -0.61
N HIS A 216 0.65 -12.26 -1.11
CA HIS A 216 1.91 -12.07 -1.82
C HIS A 216 3.11 -12.20 -0.88
N LEU A 217 3.12 -11.53 0.26
CA LEU A 217 4.28 -11.50 1.17
C LEU A 217 4.63 -12.88 1.75
N GLU A 218 3.62 -13.73 1.98
CA GLU A 218 3.81 -15.11 2.46
C GLU A 218 4.16 -16.10 1.33
N SER A 219 4.13 -15.67 0.06
CA SER A 219 4.55 -16.50 -1.07
C SER A 219 6.02 -16.87 -0.99
N GLU A 220 6.40 -17.99 -1.64
CA GLU A 220 7.77 -18.48 -1.63
C GLU A 220 8.79 -17.47 -2.17
N GLU A 221 8.33 -16.62 -3.08
CA GLU A 221 9.14 -15.61 -3.75
C GLU A 221 9.65 -14.51 -2.81
N TYR A 222 8.86 -14.17 -1.77
CA TYR A 222 9.10 -13.02 -0.90
C TYR A 222 9.39 -13.39 0.55
N ARG A 223 8.94 -14.56 1.01
CA ARG A 223 9.04 -15.00 2.41
C ARG A 223 10.46 -15.02 2.98
N ASN A 224 11.49 -15.11 2.13
CA ASN A 224 12.90 -15.09 2.53
C ASN A 224 13.67 -13.84 2.06
N TYR A 225 13.04 -12.93 1.34
CA TYR A 225 13.72 -11.75 0.78
C TYR A 225 13.50 -10.51 1.66
N PHE A 226 12.24 -10.16 1.93
CA PHE A 226 11.95 -9.02 2.80
C PHE A 226 12.20 -9.39 4.25
N LYS A 227 12.87 -8.50 4.99
CA LYS A 227 13.23 -8.71 6.39
C LYS A 227 12.28 -8.02 7.34
N ARG A 228 11.84 -6.81 7.00
CA ARG A 228 10.89 -6.07 7.83
C ARG A 228 9.92 -5.25 7.00
N ILE A 229 8.64 -5.39 7.31
CA ILE A 229 7.56 -4.69 6.63
C ILE A 229 6.71 -4.00 7.68
N ILE A 230 6.53 -2.68 7.53
CA ILE A 230 5.64 -1.88 8.36
C ILE A 230 4.45 -1.45 7.52
N PHE A 231 3.26 -1.92 7.87
CA PHE A 231 2.00 -1.35 7.39
C PHE A 231 1.66 -0.13 8.25
N ALA A 232 1.96 1.07 7.73
CA ALA A 232 1.63 2.33 8.38
C ALA A 232 0.21 2.76 7.99
N VAL A 233 -0.74 2.58 8.91
CA VAL A 233 -2.18 2.79 8.65
C VAL A 233 -2.74 3.83 9.61
N LEU A 234 -2.82 5.08 9.16
CA LEU A 234 -3.21 6.20 10.03
C LEU A 234 -4.65 6.12 10.57
N ASN A 235 -5.60 5.64 9.76
CA ASN A 235 -6.98 5.49 10.19
C ASN A 235 -7.10 4.31 11.18
N ALA A 236 -7.63 4.55 12.37
CA ALA A 236 -7.68 3.55 13.45
C ALA A 236 -8.50 2.30 13.10
N GLU A 237 -9.63 2.44 12.41
CA GLU A 237 -10.47 1.30 12.01
C GLU A 237 -9.76 0.45 10.96
N MET A 238 -9.17 1.08 9.93
CA MET A 238 -8.36 0.37 8.94
C MET A 238 -7.13 -0.28 9.58
N CYS A 239 -6.50 0.39 10.55
CA CYS A 239 -5.35 -0.13 11.27
C CYS A 239 -5.72 -1.44 11.99
N GLN A 240 -6.86 -1.46 12.71
CA GLN A 240 -7.36 -2.66 13.38
C GLN A 240 -7.67 -3.80 12.40
N ILE A 241 -8.22 -3.49 11.21
CA ILE A 241 -8.46 -4.51 10.17
C ILE A 241 -7.13 -5.13 9.71
N PHE A 242 -6.11 -4.30 9.45
CA PHE A 242 -4.79 -4.79 9.07
C PHE A 242 -4.16 -5.61 10.22
N GLU A 243 -4.25 -5.15 11.46
CA GLU A 243 -3.76 -5.89 12.64
C GLU A 243 -4.39 -7.27 12.74
N GLN A 244 -5.72 -7.38 12.58
CA GLN A 244 -6.44 -8.66 12.61
C GLN A 244 -5.95 -9.58 11.49
N VAL A 245 -5.78 -9.07 10.27
CA VAL A 245 -5.32 -9.85 9.12
C VAL A 245 -3.90 -10.38 9.34
N PHE A 246 -2.97 -9.57 9.83
CA PHE A 246 -1.58 -10.00 10.03
C PHE A 246 -1.33 -10.74 11.34
N ALA A 247 -2.24 -10.66 12.32
CA ALA A 247 -2.17 -11.44 13.56
C ALA A 247 -2.84 -12.83 13.45
N ALA A 248 -3.73 -13.03 12.47
CA ALA A 248 -4.41 -14.32 12.29
C ALA A 248 -3.41 -15.43 11.90
N PRO A 249 -3.55 -16.65 12.44
CA PRO A 249 -2.62 -17.75 12.16
C PRO A 249 -2.61 -18.15 10.68
N ASP A 250 -3.76 -18.07 10.00
CA ASP A 250 -3.91 -18.35 8.58
C ASP A 250 -5.04 -17.50 7.97
N LEU A 251 -5.08 -17.44 6.64
CA LEU A 251 -6.11 -16.71 5.88
C LEU A 251 -7.51 -17.32 6.01
N THR A 252 -7.62 -18.62 6.28
CA THR A 252 -8.93 -19.30 6.41
C THR A 252 -9.68 -18.86 7.66
N THR A 253 -8.95 -18.48 8.71
CA THR A 253 -9.47 -17.95 9.97
C THR A 253 -10.15 -16.59 9.76
N ILE A 254 -9.61 -15.77 8.85
CA ILE A 254 -10.14 -14.44 8.52
C ILE A 254 -11.45 -14.56 7.74
N GLN A 255 -11.50 -15.45 6.73
CA GLN A 255 -12.70 -15.65 5.90
C GLN A 255 -13.93 -16.13 6.72
N ARG A 256 -13.71 -16.86 7.82
CA ARG A 256 -14.77 -17.30 8.75
C ARG A 256 -15.33 -16.18 9.65
N GLN A 257 -14.51 -15.19 10.00
CA GLN A 257 -14.96 -14.03 10.79
C GLN A 257 -15.76 -13.02 9.95
N VAL A 258 -15.46 -12.94 8.66
CA VAL A 258 -16.15 -12.05 7.70
C VAL A 258 -17.51 -12.59 7.27
N THR A 259 -17.63 -13.91 7.16
CA THR A 259 -18.90 -14.58 6.85
C THR A 259 -19.89 -14.61 8.01
N THR A 260 -19.41 -14.55 9.26
CA THR A 260 -20.26 -14.45 10.46
C THR A 260 -20.76 -13.02 10.76
N THR A 261 -20.28 -12.01 10.03
CA THR A 261 -20.64 -10.59 10.24
C THR A 261 -21.37 -9.93 9.06
N SER A 262 -21.84 -10.70 8.07
CA SER A 262 -22.69 -10.21 6.96
C SER A 262 -24.20 -10.10 7.34
N PRO A 263 -25.00 -9.25 6.67
CA PRO A 263 -26.03 -8.40 7.27
C PRO A 263 -27.39 -9.08 7.43
N ASN A 264 -27.59 -9.84 8.51
CA ASN A 264 -28.95 -10.16 8.99
C ASN A 264 -29.27 -9.62 10.39
N ASP A 265 -28.31 -8.98 11.06
CA ASP A 265 -28.49 -8.50 12.44
C ASP A 265 -28.59 -6.96 12.60
N ARG A 266 -28.62 -6.21 11.50
CA ARG A 266 -28.84 -4.75 11.56
C ARG A 266 -30.32 -4.34 11.53
N ASP A 267 -31.22 -5.22 11.07
CA ASP A 267 -32.64 -4.87 10.93
C ASP A 267 -33.49 -5.12 12.19
N ASN A 268 -32.95 -5.76 13.23
CA ASN A 268 -33.69 -5.99 14.48
C ASN A 268 -33.40 -5.00 15.62
N LYS A 269 -32.49 -4.03 15.43
CA LYS A 269 -32.21 -2.99 16.44
C LYS A 269 -32.77 -1.60 16.11
N HIS A 270 -33.35 -1.39 14.93
CA HIS A 270 -33.99 -0.11 14.59
C HIS A 270 -35.51 -0.06 14.84
N ASN A 271 -36.17 -1.18 15.12
CA ASN A 271 -37.60 -1.21 15.45
C ASN A 271 -37.94 -1.19 16.96
N SER A 272 -36.95 -1.24 17.86
CA SER A 272 -37.19 -1.13 19.32
C SER A 272 -37.00 0.29 19.89
N PHE A 273 -36.36 1.20 19.15
CA PHE A 273 -36.13 2.58 19.61
C PHE A 273 -37.25 3.55 19.23
N ASN A 274 -38.03 3.27 18.17
CA ASN A 274 -39.10 4.16 17.72
C ASN A 274 -40.46 3.97 18.40
N ASN A 275 -40.62 2.95 19.26
CA ASN A 275 -41.87 2.75 20.02
C ASN A 275 -41.82 3.26 21.47
N ARG A 276 -40.66 3.65 22.01
CA ARG A 276 -40.57 4.27 23.35
C ARG A 276 -40.77 5.79 23.37
N ASN A 277 -40.58 6.48 22.23
CA ASN A 277 -40.72 7.94 22.17
C ASN A 277 -42.11 8.47 21.76
N LYS A 278 -43.08 7.58 21.46
CA LYS A 278 -44.48 7.98 21.19
C LYS A 278 -45.41 7.89 22.41
N GLN A 279 -44.98 7.34 23.54
CA GLN A 279 -45.81 7.28 24.77
C GLN A 279 -45.54 8.42 25.78
N ASN A 280 -44.46 9.18 25.66
CA ASN A 280 -44.12 10.26 26.61
C ASN A 280 -44.50 11.69 26.18
N LYS A 281 -45.26 11.86 25.10
CA LYS A 281 -45.76 13.19 24.63
C LYS A 281 -47.29 13.37 24.75
N LYS A 282 -47.96 12.64 25.65
CA LYS A 282 -49.40 12.81 25.96
C LYS A 282 -49.73 13.02 27.44
N LYS A 283 -48.75 13.31 28.30
CA LYS A 283 -48.99 13.77 29.68
C LYS A 283 -47.95 14.82 30.08
N ARG A 284 -48.22 16.07 29.70
CA ARG A 284 -47.96 17.32 30.44
C ARG A 284 -48.31 18.50 29.56
#